data_AF-A0A0G1YU83-F1
#
_entry.id   AF-A0A0G1YU83-F1
#
_cell.length_a   1.000
_cell.length_b   1.000
_cell.length_c   1.000
_cell.angle_alpha   90.00
_cell.angle_beta   90.00
_cell.angle_gamma   90.00
#
_symmetry.space_group_name_H-M   'P 1'
#
loop_
_entity.id
_entity.type
_entity.pdbx_description
1 polymer ?
#
loop_
_entity_poly.entity_id
_entity_poly.type
_entity_poly.pdbx_seq_one_letter_code
_entity_poly.pdbx_strand_id
1 'polypeptide(L)'
;MTEYKVILLLTLIYIASFAIFMLRQTGVLFAPTFGFRGGYVFLRSLPWLLISLLVVFIVVLEILVRHYSFAYRRPLLYSVAGIAFLVIAGGYAVAITSFHGRMFRSAERGELPLAGGFYREYGHQRFRNIHKGSVEEVFENKLTIKNRRDETLSVVMTPETYFPSGSDFSPGDLVVVFGDRDDHAVRASGIRKIDFDYDSDVRPMPRRR
;
A
#
# COMPACT_ATOMS: atom_id res chain seq x y z
N MET A 1 35.03 -0.84 -1.72
CA MET A 1 34.40 0.51 -1.60
C MET A 1 33.20 0.70 -2.52
N THR A 2 33.14 0.09 -3.70
CA THR A 2 31.93 0.08 -4.55
C THR A 2 30.77 -0.73 -3.95
N GLU A 3 31.09 -1.80 -3.23
CA GLU A 3 30.12 -2.74 -2.66
C GLU A 3 29.09 -2.09 -1.71
N TYR A 4 29.52 -1.24 -0.78
CA TYR A 4 28.58 -0.60 0.15
C TYR A 4 27.62 0.37 -0.54
N LYS A 5 28.00 1.00 -1.66
CA LYS A 5 27.13 1.92 -2.41
C LYS A 5 26.02 1.13 -3.10
N VAL A 6 26.38 -0.03 -3.65
CA VAL A 6 25.43 -0.94 -4.29
C VAL A 6 24.46 -1.49 -3.24
N ILE A 7 24.96 -1.94 -2.09
CA ILE A 7 24.09 -2.40 -0.99
C ILE A 7 23.13 -1.29 -0.55
N LEU A 8 23.62 -0.07 -0.34
CA LEU A 8 22.79 1.06 0.07
C LEU A 8 21.72 1.40 -0.98
N LEU A 9 22.07 1.35 -2.26
CA LEU A 9 21.13 1.56 -3.37
C LEU A 9 20.06 0.47 -3.42
N LEU A 10 20.45 -0.80 -3.26
CA LEU A 10 19.51 -1.92 -3.21
C LEU A 10 18.59 -1.82 -1.98
N THR A 11 19.11 -1.39 -0.83
CA THR A 11 18.30 -1.13 0.36
C THR A 11 17.28 -0.02 0.12
N LEU A 12 17.69 1.08 -0.54
CA LEU A 12 16.78 2.17 -0.92
C LEU A 12 15.65 1.67 -1.84
N ILE A 13 15.99 0.91 -2.88
CA ILE A 13 15.02 0.30 -3.80
C ILE A 13 14.06 -0.62 -3.03
N TYR A 14 14.57 -1.46 -2.12
CA TYR A 14 13.76 -2.34 -1.29
C TYR A 14 12.78 -1.54 -0.40
N ILE A 15 13.25 -0.49 0.29
CA ILE A 15 12.40 0.37 1.14
C ILE A 15 11.32 1.06 0.31
N ALA A 16 11.69 1.62 -0.85
CA ALA A 16 10.75 2.26 -1.77
C ALA A 16 9.69 1.26 -2.26
N SER A 17 10.13 0.07 -2.69
CA SER A 17 9.26 -1.02 -3.13
C SER A 17 8.30 -1.46 -2.02
N PHE A 18 8.80 -1.62 -0.79
CA PHE A 18 7.99 -2.00 0.35
C PHE A 18 6.95 -0.93 0.70
N ALA A 19 7.32 0.35 0.64
CA ALA A 19 6.39 1.46 0.86
C ALA A 19 5.27 1.48 -0.19
N ILE A 20 5.59 1.28 -1.47
CA ILE A 20 4.60 1.21 -2.56
C ILE A 20 3.68 -0.01 -2.36
N PHE A 21 4.25 -1.19 -2.08
CA PHE A 21 3.49 -2.40 -1.78
C PHE A 21 2.50 -2.15 -0.62
N MET A 22 2.94 -1.47 0.42
CA MET A 22 2.14 -1.15 1.59
C MET A 22 0.95 -0.23 1.29
N LEU A 23 1.19 0.85 0.56
CA LEU A 23 0.13 1.77 0.13
C LEU A 23 -0.89 1.07 -0.78
N ARG A 24 -0.41 0.13 -1.61
CA ARG A 24 -1.27 -0.68 -2.49
C ARG A 24 -2.09 -1.70 -1.71
N GLN A 25 -1.46 -2.41 -0.78
CA GLN A 25 -2.09 -3.45 0.03
C GLN A 25 -3.26 -2.91 0.85
N THR A 26 -3.11 -1.71 1.39
CA THR A 26 -4.09 -1.04 2.25
C THR A 26 -5.17 -0.28 1.47
N GLY A 27 -5.02 -0.11 0.15
CA GLY A 27 -5.96 0.65 -0.68
C GLY A 27 -5.83 2.18 -0.53
N VAL A 28 -4.87 2.66 0.24
CA VAL A 28 -4.62 4.09 0.48
C VAL A 28 -4.37 4.84 -0.82
N LEU A 29 -3.75 4.21 -1.82
CA LEU A 29 -3.54 4.82 -3.15
C LEU A 29 -4.83 5.34 -3.81
N PHE A 30 -5.99 4.81 -3.45
CA PHE A 30 -7.28 5.25 -3.97
C PHE A 30 -7.91 6.38 -3.16
N ALA A 31 -7.40 6.68 -1.96
CA ALA A 31 -7.93 7.72 -1.09
C ALA A 31 -8.02 9.10 -1.77
N PRO A 32 -7.01 9.59 -2.55
CA PRO A 32 -7.12 10.88 -3.23
C PRO A 32 -8.28 10.98 -4.23
N THR A 33 -8.81 9.86 -4.73
CA THR A 33 -9.94 9.88 -5.67
C THR A 33 -11.28 10.26 -5.02
N PHE A 34 -11.33 10.36 -3.69
CA PHE A 34 -12.49 10.83 -2.92
C PHE A 34 -12.41 12.34 -2.58
N GLY A 35 -11.67 13.13 -3.36
CA GLY A 35 -11.53 14.58 -3.20
C GLY A 35 -10.62 14.99 -2.03
N PHE A 36 -10.79 16.22 -1.53
CA PHE A 36 -9.91 16.82 -0.52
C PHE A 36 -9.80 16.01 0.78
N ARG A 37 -10.94 15.49 1.30
CA ARG A 37 -10.95 14.63 2.50
C ARG A 37 -10.13 13.36 2.28
N GLY A 38 -10.27 12.76 1.10
CA GLY A 38 -9.50 11.61 0.67
C GLY A 38 -8.00 11.90 0.57
N GLY A 39 -7.63 13.07 0.04
CA GLY A 39 -6.24 13.54 0.01
C GLY A 39 -5.61 13.75 1.39
N TYR A 40 -6.36 14.32 2.34
CA TYR A 40 -5.89 14.45 3.73
C TYR A 40 -5.64 13.07 4.37
N VAL A 41 -6.57 12.12 4.19
CA VAL A 41 -6.37 10.75 4.70
C VAL A 41 -5.20 10.08 4.00
N PHE A 42 -5.04 10.25 2.68
CA PHE A 42 -3.89 9.74 1.95
C PHE A 42 -2.56 10.18 2.58
N LEU A 43 -2.37 11.48 2.80
CA LEU A 43 -1.16 12.03 3.39
C LEU A 43 -0.92 11.52 4.81
N ARG A 44 -1.97 11.50 5.65
CA ARG A 44 -1.86 10.99 7.03
C ARG A 44 -1.55 9.49 7.08
N SER A 45 -2.00 8.74 6.07
CA SER A 45 -1.80 7.30 5.93
C SER A 45 -0.48 6.90 5.29
N LEU A 46 0.34 7.86 4.85
CA LEU A 46 1.66 7.55 4.33
C LEU A 46 2.55 6.93 5.43
N PRO A 47 3.40 5.95 5.09
CA PRO A 47 4.34 5.36 6.03
C PRO A 47 5.49 6.35 6.28
N TRP A 48 5.23 7.40 7.06
CA TRP A 48 6.16 8.50 7.34
C TRP A 48 7.53 8.03 7.84
N LEU A 49 7.56 6.93 8.60
CA LEU A 49 8.82 6.31 9.03
C LEU A 49 9.65 5.80 7.84
N LEU A 50 9.04 5.09 6.89
CA LEU A 50 9.73 4.60 5.69
C LEU A 50 10.18 5.75 4.79
N ILE A 51 9.36 6.79 4.64
CA ILE A 51 9.72 7.98 3.87
C ILE A 51 10.90 8.70 4.53
N SER A 52 10.87 8.88 5.85
CA SER A 52 11.96 9.50 6.60
C SER A 52 13.26 8.70 6.49
N LEU A 53 13.17 7.37 6.61
CA LEU A 53 14.30 6.47 6.44
C LEU A 53 14.89 6.56 5.03
N LEU A 54 14.04 6.62 4.00
CA LEU A 54 14.46 6.77 2.62
C LEU A 54 15.19 8.10 2.39
N VAL A 55 14.71 9.21 2.96
CA VAL A 55 15.40 10.51 2.92
C VAL A 55 16.76 10.44 3.61
N VAL A 56 16.86 9.84 4.80
CA VAL A 56 18.13 9.66 5.52
C VAL A 56 19.12 8.86 4.68
N PHE A 57 18.69 7.75 4.08
CA PHE A 57 19.55 6.90 3.24
C PHE A 57 20.01 7.62 1.96
N ILE A 58 19.15 8.44 1.34
CA ILE A 58 19.54 9.28 0.19
C ILE A 58 20.62 10.29 0.59
N VAL A 59 20.46 10.96 1.74
CA VAL A 59 21.46 11.92 2.25
C VAL A 59 22.79 11.24 2.53
N VAL A 60 22.78 10.07 3.18
CA VAL A 60 23.98 9.28 3.43
C VAL A 60 24.65 8.85 2.12
N LEU A 61 23.88 8.34 1.16
CA LEU A 61 24.39 7.95 -0.16
C LEU A 61 25.04 9.15 -0.86
N GLU A 62 24.41 10.33 -0.82
CA GLU A 62 24.91 11.55 -1.42
C GLU A 62 26.23 12.02 -0.77
N ILE A 63 26.31 12.05 0.57
CA ILE A 63 27.55 12.39 1.30
C ILE A 63 28.69 11.44 0.88
N LEU A 64 28.37 10.15 0.79
CA LEU A 64 29.33 9.12 0.44
C LEU A 64 29.76 9.20 -1.03
N VAL A 65 28.85 9.54 -1.94
CA VAL A 65 29.19 9.80 -3.35
C VAL A 65 30.13 10.98 -3.43
N ARG A 66 29.83 12.10 -2.76
CA ARG A 66 30.65 13.32 -2.77
C ARG A 66 32.06 13.11 -2.23
N HIS A 67 32.20 12.39 -1.12
CA HIS A 67 33.51 12.18 -0.49
C HIS A 67 34.50 11.48 -1.45
N TYR A 68 34.01 10.62 -2.34
CA TYR A 68 34.85 9.87 -3.27
C TYR A 68 34.86 10.42 -4.69
N SER A 69 33.86 11.21 -5.10
CA SER A 69 33.84 11.90 -6.38
C SER A 69 34.45 13.30 -6.25
N PHE A 70 35.71 13.38 -5.82
CA PHE A 70 36.45 14.62 -5.53
C PHE A 70 36.60 15.58 -6.75
N ALA A 71 36.03 15.29 -7.91
CA ALA A 71 36.28 16.03 -9.16
C ALA A 71 35.05 16.25 -10.07
N TYR A 72 33.80 16.10 -9.62
CA TYR A 72 32.65 16.33 -10.50
C TYR A 72 31.93 17.67 -10.23
N ARG A 73 32.18 18.65 -11.11
CA ARG A 73 31.58 20.00 -11.17
C ARG A 73 30.08 20.04 -11.48
N ARG A 74 29.31 18.97 -11.23
CA ARG A 74 27.88 18.94 -11.57
C ARG A 74 27.02 19.46 -10.41
N PRO A 75 25.93 20.18 -10.71
CA PRO A 75 25.00 20.66 -9.67
C PRO A 75 24.45 19.48 -8.88
N LEU A 76 24.58 19.57 -7.56
CA LEU A 76 24.17 18.55 -6.58
C LEU A 76 22.72 18.10 -6.76
N LEU A 77 21.86 19.01 -7.21
CA LEU A 77 20.45 18.76 -7.48
C LEU A 77 20.24 17.64 -8.51
N TYR A 78 21.08 17.55 -9.55
CA TYR A 78 20.92 16.51 -10.58
C TYR A 78 21.28 15.12 -10.06
N SER A 79 22.29 15.00 -9.20
CA SER A 79 22.67 13.72 -8.59
C SER A 79 21.57 13.21 -7.67
N VAL A 80 21.05 14.07 -6.80
CA VAL A 80 19.94 13.73 -5.90
C VAL A 80 18.69 13.37 -6.68
N ALA A 81 18.32 14.15 -7.70
CA ALA A 81 17.17 13.87 -8.55
C ALA A 81 17.32 12.54 -9.30
N GLY A 82 18.52 12.25 -9.83
CA GLY A 82 18.81 10.99 -10.51
C GLY A 82 18.71 9.77 -9.59
N ILE A 83 19.27 9.86 -8.38
CA ILE A 83 19.16 8.81 -7.35
C ILE A 83 17.70 8.61 -6.96
N ALA A 84 16.97 9.70 -6.67
CA ALA A 84 15.56 9.64 -6.30
C ALA A 84 14.72 8.98 -7.40
N PHE A 85 14.93 9.38 -8.66
CA PHE A 85 14.26 8.79 -9.81
C PHE A 85 14.55 7.28 -9.92
N LEU A 86 15.81 6.88 -9.83
CA LEU A 86 16.20 5.46 -9.92
C LEU A 86 15.59 4.64 -8.78
N VAL A 87 15.61 5.16 -7.55
CA VAL A 87 15.02 4.49 -6.38
C VAL A 87 13.51 4.35 -6.52
N ILE A 88 12.81 5.39 -6.99
CA ILE A 88 11.36 5.34 -7.21
C ILE A 88 11.01 4.38 -8.34
N ALA A 89 11.70 4.47 -9.49
CA ALA A 89 11.44 3.62 -10.64
C ALA A 89 11.78 2.15 -10.35
N GLY A 90 12.94 1.89 -9.75
CA GLY A 90 13.36 0.55 -9.32
C GLY A 90 12.46 0.00 -8.22
N GLY A 91 12.10 0.82 -7.24
CA GLY A 91 11.15 0.44 -6.19
C GLY A 91 9.78 0.08 -6.76
N TYR A 92 9.26 0.87 -7.69
CA TYR A 92 8.01 0.57 -8.39
C TYR A 92 8.09 -0.72 -9.20
N ALA A 93 9.19 -0.92 -9.95
CA ALA A 93 9.41 -2.15 -10.72
C ALA A 93 9.45 -3.41 -9.84
N VAL A 94 10.02 -3.33 -8.63
CA VAL A 94 9.99 -4.44 -7.67
C VAL A 94 8.60 -4.58 -7.03
N ALA A 95 7.90 -3.48 -6.74
CA ALA A 95 6.58 -3.50 -6.10
C ALA A 95 5.48 -4.10 -6.97
N ILE A 96 5.63 -4.06 -8.30
CA ILE A 96 4.74 -4.75 -9.24
C ILE A 96 5.08 -6.24 -9.42
N THR A 97 6.09 -6.77 -8.71
CA THR A 97 6.35 -8.21 -8.67
C THR A 97 5.58 -8.87 -7.52
N SER A 98 5.42 -10.19 -7.58
CA SER A 98 4.83 -10.97 -6.48
C SER A 98 5.76 -11.13 -5.27
N PHE A 99 6.93 -10.48 -5.24
CA PHE A 99 7.93 -10.64 -4.19
C PHE A 99 7.37 -10.28 -2.81
N HIS A 100 6.88 -9.06 -2.62
CA HIS A 100 6.33 -8.63 -1.33
C HIS A 100 5.05 -9.38 -0.96
N GLY A 101 4.23 -9.78 -1.95
CA GLY A 101 3.06 -10.61 -1.71
C GLY A 101 3.41 -11.99 -1.14
N ARG A 102 4.44 -12.65 -1.70
CA ARG A 102 4.95 -13.93 -1.19
C ARG A 102 5.52 -13.79 0.22
N MET A 103 6.35 -12.75 0.44
CA MET A 103 6.93 -12.47 1.76
C MET A 103 5.85 -12.17 2.81
N PHE A 104 4.82 -11.40 2.44
CA PHE A 104 3.68 -11.12 3.31
C PHE A 104 2.95 -12.40 3.73
N ARG A 105 2.65 -13.30 2.78
CA ARG A 105 2.01 -14.59 3.10
C ARG A 105 2.88 -15.49 3.97
N SER A 106 4.18 -15.54 3.70
CA SER A 106 5.12 -16.27 4.57
C SER A 106 5.19 -15.65 5.97
N ALA A 107 5.08 -14.32 6.09
CA ALA A 107 4.99 -13.64 7.39
C ALA A 107 3.71 -14.03 8.15
N GLU A 108 2.57 -14.10 7.46
CA GLU A 108 1.29 -14.53 8.02
C GLU A 108 1.32 -15.99 8.49
N ARG A 109 2.02 -16.88 7.76
CA ARG A 109 2.24 -18.27 8.16
C ARG A 109 3.31 -18.47 9.25
N GLY A 110 3.95 -17.38 9.71
CA GLY A 110 5.02 -17.46 10.71
C GLY A 110 6.35 -18.00 10.19
N GLU A 111 6.52 -18.13 8.87
CA GLU A 111 7.72 -18.70 8.22
C GLU A 111 8.90 -17.70 8.16
N LEU A 112 8.68 -16.45 8.56
CA LEU A 112 9.71 -15.40 8.57
C LEU A 112 10.09 -15.04 10.02
N PRO A 113 11.16 -15.63 10.59
CA PRO A 113 11.52 -15.47 11.99
C PRO A 113 11.96 -14.04 12.33
N LEU A 114 12.70 -13.37 11.45
CA LEU A 114 13.23 -12.02 11.68
C LEU A 114 12.40 -10.92 11.01
N ALA A 115 11.97 -11.15 9.77
CA ALA A 115 11.25 -10.14 8.97
C ALA A 115 9.72 -10.20 9.13
N GLY A 116 9.18 -11.25 9.76
CA GLY A 116 7.74 -11.48 9.83
C GLY A 116 6.99 -10.40 10.60
N GLY A 117 7.59 -9.86 11.67
CA GLY A 117 6.99 -8.78 12.47
C GLY A 117 6.67 -7.55 11.63
N PHE A 118 7.63 -7.09 10.83
CA PHE A 118 7.47 -5.94 9.94
C PHE A 118 6.33 -6.16 8.94
N TYR A 119 6.31 -7.27 8.22
CA TYR A 119 5.26 -7.52 7.23
C TYR A 119 3.87 -7.64 7.85
N ARG A 120 3.74 -8.26 9.05
CA ARG A 120 2.47 -8.36 9.76
C ARG A 120 1.99 -7.01 10.26
N GLU A 121 2.81 -6.27 11.00
CA GLU A 121 2.41 -5.00 11.61
C GLU A 121 1.96 -3.97 10.57
N TYR A 122 2.72 -3.85 9.49
CA TYR A 122 2.40 -2.94 8.40
C TYR A 122 1.20 -3.44 7.59
N GLY A 123 1.10 -4.73 7.26
CA GLY A 123 -0.12 -5.27 6.62
C GLY A 123 -1.38 -5.24 7.53
N HIS A 124 -1.21 -4.94 8.81
CA HIS A 124 -2.29 -4.80 9.79
C HIS A 124 -2.66 -3.37 10.14
N GLN A 125 -1.98 -2.36 9.57
CA GLN A 125 -2.34 -0.96 9.82
C GLN A 125 -3.80 -0.71 9.40
N ARG A 126 -4.66 -0.62 10.41
CA ARG A 126 -6.07 -0.29 10.29
C ARG A 126 -6.16 1.21 10.09
N PHE A 127 -6.22 1.65 8.84
CA PHE A 127 -6.78 2.96 8.60
C PHE A 127 -8.25 2.88 9.00
N ARG A 128 -8.63 3.55 10.10
CA ARG A 128 -10.01 3.54 10.62
C ARG A 128 -11.05 3.85 9.54
N ASN A 129 -10.62 4.56 8.50
CA ASN A 129 -11.49 5.11 7.47
C ASN A 129 -11.34 4.46 6.09
N ILE A 130 -10.53 3.40 5.96
CA ILE A 130 -10.33 2.69 4.69
C ILE A 130 -10.52 1.19 4.93
N HIS A 131 -11.51 0.62 4.26
CA HIS A 131 -11.89 -0.78 4.41
C HIS A 131 -11.85 -1.44 3.04
N LYS A 132 -11.11 -2.54 2.92
CA LYS A 132 -10.99 -3.31 1.68
C LYS A 132 -11.63 -4.68 1.87
N GLY A 133 -12.45 -5.11 0.91
CA GLY A 133 -13.08 -6.43 0.93
C GLY A 133 -13.71 -6.82 -0.39
N SER A 134 -14.16 -8.07 -0.46
CA SER A 134 -15.01 -8.58 -1.53
C SER A 134 -16.47 -8.39 -1.15
N VAL A 135 -17.30 -7.94 -2.08
CA VAL A 135 -18.75 -7.84 -1.91
C VAL A 135 -19.33 -9.24 -1.75
N GLU A 136 -20.05 -9.50 -0.67
CA GLU A 136 -20.83 -10.74 -0.48
C GLU A 136 -22.27 -10.54 -0.92
N GLU A 137 -22.87 -9.43 -0.51
CA GLU A 137 -24.28 -9.12 -0.75
C GLU A 137 -24.47 -7.64 -1.05
N VAL A 138 -25.44 -7.34 -1.91
CA VAL A 138 -25.80 -5.97 -2.31
C VAL A 138 -27.30 -5.78 -2.05
N PHE A 139 -27.61 -4.74 -1.29
CA PHE A 139 -28.97 -4.24 -1.01
C PHE A 139 -29.08 -2.80 -1.52
N GLU A 140 -30.29 -2.24 -1.56
CA GLU A 140 -30.54 -0.89 -2.11
C GLU A 140 -29.66 0.21 -1.50
N ASN A 141 -29.44 0.19 -0.18
CA ASN A 141 -28.67 1.20 0.55
C ASN A 141 -27.55 0.59 1.42
N LYS A 142 -27.24 -0.69 1.22
CA LYS A 142 -26.28 -1.42 2.04
C LYS A 142 -25.51 -2.43 1.21
N LEU A 143 -24.24 -2.58 1.54
CA LEU A 143 -23.34 -3.50 0.89
C LEU A 143 -22.61 -4.30 1.99
N THR A 144 -22.66 -5.62 1.91
CA THR A 144 -21.92 -6.48 2.83
C THR A 144 -20.60 -6.83 2.19
N ILE A 145 -19.48 -6.50 2.84
CA ILE A 145 -18.15 -6.88 2.36
C ILE A 145 -17.48 -7.80 3.34
N LYS A 146 -16.66 -8.71 2.81
CA LYS A 146 -15.79 -9.56 3.59
C LYS A 146 -14.34 -9.20 3.33
N ASN A 147 -13.61 -8.92 4.39
CA ASN A 147 -12.19 -8.62 4.29
C ASN A 147 -11.35 -9.92 4.34
N ARG A 148 -10.04 -9.79 4.16
CA ARG A 148 -9.11 -10.93 4.13
C ARG A 148 -8.98 -11.69 5.45
N ARG A 149 -9.49 -11.14 6.55
CA ARG A 149 -9.49 -11.79 7.88
C ARG A 149 -10.78 -12.54 8.17
N ASP A 150 -11.60 -12.77 7.14
CA ASP A 150 -12.92 -13.36 7.28
C ASP A 150 -13.91 -12.46 8.07
N GLU A 151 -13.57 -11.19 8.31
CA GLU A 151 -14.47 -10.24 8.98
C GLU A 151 -15.44 -9.63 7.96
N THR A 152 -16.72 -9.75 8.28
CA THR A 152 -17.83 -9.17 7.52
C THR A 152 -18.16 -7.77 8.04
N LEU A 153 -18.25 -6.80 7.13
CA LEU A 153 -18.58 -5.40 7.42
C LEU A 153 -19.84 -4.99 6.64
N SER A 154 -20.77 -4.36 7.35
CA SER A 154 -21.98 -3.76 6.81
C SER A 154 -21.70 -2.33 6.37
N VAL A 155 -21.58 -2.11 5.08
CA VAL A 155 -21.34 -0.78 4.49
C VAL A 155 -22.67 -0.10 4.22
N VAL A 156 -22.95 0.98 4.93
CA VAL A 156 -24.18 1.78 4.77
C VAL A 156 -23.91 2.90 3.77
N MET A 157 -24.68 2.91 2.69
CA MET A 157 -24.63 3.94 1.64
C MET A 157 -25.68 5.01 1.94
N THR A 158 -25.29 6.27 1.79
CA THR A 158 -26.19 7.43 1.90
C THR A 158 -26.24 8.18 0.57
N PRO A 159 -27.20 9.08 0.34
CA PRO A 159 -27.23 9.91 -0.86
C PRO A 159 -25.93 10.70 -1.10
N GLU A 160 -25.16 10.96 -0.05
CA GLU A 160 -23.87 11.64 -0.09
C GLU A 160 -22.68 10.70 -0.37
N THR A 161 -22.90 9.39 -0.45
CA THR A 161 -21.82 8.43 -0.77
C THR A 161 -21.35 8.65 -2.21
N TYR A 162 -20.05 8.92 -2.37
CA TYR A 162 -19.44 9.16 -3.67
C TYR A 162 -18.95 7.88 -4.34
N PHE A 163 -19.23 7.73 -5.64
CA PHE A 163 -18.90 6.53 -6.42
C PHE A 163 -18.01 6.89 -7.63
N PRO A 164 -16.68 7.03 -7.45
CA PRO A 164 -15.77 7.46 -8.51
C PRO A 164 -15.75 6.56 -9.75
N SER A 165 -16.18 5.30 -9.61
CA SER A 165 -16.12 4.29 -10.66
C SER A 165 -17.49 3.68 -10.97
N GLY A 166 -18.58 4.30 -10.52
CA GLY A 166 -19.93 3.74 -10.62
C GLY A 166 -20.38 3.01 -9.36
N SER A 167 -21.67 2.72 -9.29
CA SER A 167 -22.37 2.09 -8.16
C SER A 167 -22.94 0.71 -8.49
N ASP A 168 -22.55 0.15 -9.63
CA ASP A 168 -22.93 -1.17 -10.14
C ASP A 168 -22.09 -2.28 -9.48
N PHE A 169 -22.28 -2.46 -8.18
CA PHE A 169 -21.61 -3.52 -7.42
C PHE A 169 -22.32 -4.85 -7.60
N SER A 170 -21.54 -5.91 -7.78
CA SER A 170 -22.00 -7.29 -7.81
C SER A 170 -21.29 -8.13 -6.74
N PRO A 171 -21.95 -9.18 -6.20
CA PRO A 171 -21.26 -10.17 -5.37
C PRO A 171 -19.99 -10.69 -6.07
N GLY A 172 -18.89 -10.74 -5.32
CA GLY A 172 -17.55 -11.09 -5.82
C GLY A 172 -16.68 -9.89 -6.19
N ASP A 173 -17.25 -8.69 -6.37
CA ASP A 173 -16.47 -7.51 -6.69
C ASP A 173 -15.52 -7.14 -5.54
N LEU A 174 -14.28 -6.76 -5.87
CA LEU A 174 -13.36 -6.18 -4.91
C LEU A 174 -13.58 -4.68 -4.82
N VAL A 175 -13.82 -4.19 -3.61
CA VAL A 175 -14.07 -2.78 -3.35
C VAL A 175 -13.16 -2.22 -2.26
N VAL A 176 -12.87 -0.93 -2.36
CA VAL A 176 -12.39 -0.11 -1.24
C VAL A 176 -13.48 0.85 -0.85
N VAL A 177 -13.82 0.81 0.43
CA VAL A 177 -14.81 1.65 1.08
C VAL A 177 -14.08 2.67 1.93
N PHE A 178 -14.32 3.94 1.64
CA PHE A 178 -13.86 5.07 2.42
C PHE A 178 -15.00 5.53 3.33
N GLY A 179 -14.81 5.51 4.64
CA GLY A 179 -15.88 5.82 5.57
C GLY A 179 -15.55 5.55 7.02
N ASP A 180 -16.23 6.26 7.91
CA ASP A 180 -16.04 6.10 9.35
C ASP A 180 -16.68 4.78 9.79
N ARG A 181 -15.91 3.98 10.54
CA ARG A 181 -16.33 2.67 11.05
C ARG A 181 -16.86 2.78 12.48
N ASP A 182 -18.02 2.18 12.70
CA ASP A 182 -18.68 1.99 13.99
C ASP A 182 -18.96 0.49 14.17
N ASP A 183 -18.13 -0.19 14.97
CA ASP A 183 -18.10 -1.64 15.15
C ASP A 183 -18.08 -2.45 13.84
N HIS A 184 -19.20 -3.02 13.44
CA HIS A 184 -19.36 -3.84 12.23
C HIS A 184 -20.01 -3.06 11.07
N ALA A 185 -20.34 -1.79 11.29
CA ALA A 185 -20.89 -0.91 10.28
C ALA A 185 -19.85 0.10 9.79
N VAL A 186 -19.88 0.40 8.51
CA VAL A 186 -19.07 1.47 7.90
C VAL A 186 -20.02 2.43 7.23
N ARG A 187 -20.04 3.69 7.66
CA ARG A 187 -20.80 4.74 6.98
C ARG A 187 -19.97 5.24 5.81
N ALA A 188 -20.32 4.81 4.59
CA ALA A 188 -19.53 5.09 3.41
C ALA A 188 -19.63 6.57 3.02
N SER A 189 -18.48 7.25 3.01
CA SER A 189 -18.31 8.53 2.31
C SER A 189 -17.96 8.32 0.84
N GLY A 190 -17.38 7.16 0.49
CA GLY A 190 -17.26 6.75 -0.90
C GLY A 190 -16.90 5.29 -1.06
N ILE A 191 -17.27 4.73 -2.21
CA ILE A 191 -17.00 3.32 -2.55
C ILE A 191 -16.44 3.28 -3.95
N ARG A 192 -15.36 2.52 -4.13
CA ARG A 192 -14.73 2.34 -5.43
C ARG A 192 -14.46 0.86 -5.69
N LYS A 193 -14.95 0.38 -6.83
CA LYS A 193 -14.56 -0.91 -7.39
C LYS A 193 -13.10 -0.87 -7.81
N ILE A 194 -12.38 -1.95 -7.53
CA ILE A 194 -10.97 -2.10 -7.88
C ILE A 194 -10.88 -3.24 -8.88
N ASP A 195 -10.71 -2.88 -10.14
CA ASP A 195 -10.42 -3.84 -11.20
C ASP A 195 -8.97 -4.27 -11.09
N PHE A 196 -8.71 -5.36 -10.39
CA PHE A 196 -7.41 -6.03 -10.48
C PHE A 196 -7.53 -7.53 -10.26
N ASP A 197 -7.25 -8.27 -11.33
CA ASP A 197 -6.83 -9.67 -11.44
C ASP A 197 -5.48 -9.95 -10.74
N TYR A 198 -5.27 -9.37 -9.55
CA TYR A 198 -3.97 -9.31 -8.87
C TYR A 198 -3.98 -9.98 -7.50
N ASP A 199 -5.13 -10.57 -7.14
CA ASP A 199 -5.29 -11.53 -6.04
C ASP A 199 -5.70 -12.89 -6.62
N SER A 200 -5.21 -13.27 -7.81
CA SER A 200 -5.36 -14.63 -8.34
C SER A 200 -4.66 -15.71 -7.48
N ASP A 201 -3.90 -15.27 -6.46
CA ASP A 201 -3.41 -16.12 -5.37
C ASP A 201 -4.44 -16.31 -4.24
N VAL A 202 -5.57 -15.58 -4.24
CA VAL A 202 -6.76 -15.83 -3.41
C VAL A 202 -7.63 -16.85 -4.15
N ARG A 203 -7.07 -18.02 -4.39
CA ARG A 203 -7.94 -19.19 -4.36
C ARG A 203 -8.42 -19.29 -2.92
N PRO A 204 -9.73 -19.31 -2.64
CA PRO A 204 -10.20 -19.67 -1.32
C PRO A 204 -9.53 -21.01 -0.99
N MET A 205 -8.78 -21.07 0.12
CA MET A 205 -8.20 -22.34 0.53
C MET A 205 -9.34 -23.35 0.60
N PRO A 206 -9.24 -24.52 -0.05
CA PRO A 206 -10.25 -25.53 0.08
C PRO A 206 -10.40 -25.83 1.57
N ARG A 207 -11.61 -25.63 2.09
CA ARG A 207 -11.94 -25.98 3.47
C ARG A 207 -11.49 -27.43 3.67
N ARG A 208 -10.45 -27.65 4.48
CA ARG A 208 -10.16 -29.00 4.97
C ARG A 208 -11.37 -29.39 5.81
N ARG A 209 -12.13 -30.35 5.28
CA ARG A 209 -13.18 -31.05 6.00
C ARG A 209 -12.55 -31.92 7.08
#